data_AF-S8AQT4-F1
#
_entry.id   AF-S8AQT4-F1
#
_cell.length_a   1.000
_cell.length_b   1.000
_cell.length_c   1.000
_cell.angle_alpha   90.00
_cell.angle_beta   90.00
_cell.angle_gamma   90.00
#
_symmetry.space_group_name_H-M   'P 1'
#
loop_
_entity.id
_entity.type
_entity.pdbx_description
1 polymer ?
#
loop_
_entity_poly.entity_id
_entity_poly.type
_entity_poly.pdbx_seq_one_letter_code
_entity_poly.pdbx_strand_id
1 'polypeptide(L)'
;MADATEQRAVATAFAPPPPLWKHFTRENIDKLDQIKKEALKKDEEVGSKANHWSPAKLRSLEVPPELRFLVPPEIPTGEYTVFGEPQTLSTTLPSLKEQGIEQLYPEPATETDQASSQTAQPLNHAYYLLKISKSLLLNFLEFVGILAVSPEQYESKVEDLRNLFINAHHLLNLYRPHQARESLIMMMEEQLRRTKEEITKMDQVKMEIESLMDQLEAEGKGLNRAAKLERNPETSAEREMTAENAQLVWGLLEKIN
;
A
#
# COMPACT_ATOMS: atom_id res chain seq x y z
N MET A 1 1.99 39.68 -26.73
CA MET A 1 2.51 40.57 -25.68
C MET A 1 2.08 40.03 -24.34
N ALA A 2 3.01 39.49 -23.55
CA ALA A 2 2.98 39.46 -22.10
C ALA A 2 4.38 39.04 -21.64
N ASP A 3 5.09 39.97 -21.02
CA ASP A 3 6.50 39.90 -20.65
C ASP A 3 6.89 38.62 -19.92
N ALA A 4 7.63 37.75 -20.61
CA ALA A 4 8.52 36.82 -19.96
C ALA A 4 9.74 37.63 -19.51
N THR A 5 9.73 38.12 -18.27
CA THR A 5 10.96 38.54 -17.60
C THR A 5 11.90 37.35 -17.57
N GLU A 6 12.83 37.32 -18.53
CA GLU A 6 14.05 36.54 -18.50
C GLU A 6 14.78 36.90 -17.21
N GLN A 7 14.58 36.11 -16.17
CA GLN A 7 15.45 36.14 -15.00
C GLN A 7 16.81 35.65 -15.50
N ARG A 8 17.66 36.63 -15.80
CA ARG A 8 19.10 36.56 -16.05
C ARG A 8 19.67 35.24 -15.56
N ALA A 9 20.11 34.39 -16.50
CA ALA A 9 20.74 33.11 -16.21
C ALA A 9 21.95 33.33 -15.29
N VAL A 10 21.74 33.17 -13.99
CA VAL A 10 22.81 33.05 -13.01
C VAL A 10 23.49 31.72 -13.32
N ALA A 11 24.82 31.71 -13.40
CA ALA A 11 25.62 30.53 -13.69
C ALA A 11 25.59 29.53 -12.51
N THR A 12 24.42 28.98 -12.20
CA THR A 12 24.22 27.92 -11.21
C THR A 12 24.03 26.58 -11.94
N ALA A 13 24.56 25.50 -11.38
CA ALA A 13 24.46 24.15 -11.95
C ALA A 13 23.01 23.63 -12.06
N PHE A 14 22.06 24.28 -11.38
CA PHE A 14 20.65 23.93 -11.38
C PHE A 14 19.81 25.14 -11.75
N ALA A 15 18.75 24.89 -12.52
CA ALA A 15 17.73 25.90 -12.80
C ALA A 15 17.08 26.35 -11.48
N PRO A 16 16.83 27.66 -11.31
CA PRO A 16 16.12 28.13 -10.13
C PRO A 16 14.70 27.53 -10.08
N PRO A 17 14.15 27.29 -8.87
CA PRO A 17 12.80 26.77 -8.75
C PRO A 17 11.79 27.75 -9.36
N PRO A 18 10.67 27.25 -9.92
CA PRO A 18 9.61 28.11 -10.45
C PRO A 18 9.19 29.17 -9.42
N PRO A 19 8.89 30.42 -9.84
CA PRO A 19 8.65 31.54 -8.92
C PRO A 19 7.37 31.42 -8.06
N LEU A 20 6.66 30.28 -8.15
CA LEU A 20 5.44 29.96 -7.41
C LEU A 20 5.60 30.14 -5.89
N TRP A 21 6.78 29.84 -5.34
CA TRP A 21 7.05 29.94 -3.91
C TRP A 21 6.92 31.36 -3.35
N LYS A 22 7.06 32.41 -4.17
CA LYS A 22 6.93 33.81 -3.73
C LYS A 22 5.53 34.16 -3.25
N HIS A 23 4.51 33.44 -3.73
CA HIS A 23 3.11 33.66 -3.34
C HIS A 23 2.75 32.97 -2.01
N PHE A 24 3.63 32.11 -1.47
CA PHE A 24 3.45 31.42 -0.18
C PHE A 24 3.88 32.29 1.00
N THR A 25 3.27 33.47 1.14
CA THR A 25 3.47 34.36 2.30
C THR A 25 2.44 34.06 3.40
N ARG A 26 2.76 34.40 4.65
CA ARG A 26 1.84 34.21 5.80
C ARG A 26 0.51 34.94 5.58
N GLU A 27 0.57 36.17 5.07
CA GLU A 27 -0.61 36.97 4.76
C GLU A 27 -1.51 36.32 3.71
N ASN A 28 -0.92 35.71 2.68
CA ASN A 28 -1.68 35.04 1.62
C ASN A 28 -2.33 33.74 2.13
N ILE A 29 -1.64 33.02 3.02
CA ILE A 29 -2.19 31.84 3.67
C ILE A 29 -3.37 32.22 4.58
N ASP A 30 -3.23 33.28 5.38
CA ASP A 30 -4.29 33.76 6.26
C ASP A 30 -5.53 34.22 5.46
N LYS A 31 -5.32 34.90 4.32
CA LYS A 31 -6.39 35.28 3.40
C LYS A 31 -7.07 34.05 2.81
N LEU A 32 -6.32 33.05 2.36
CA LEU A 32 -6.89 31.80 1.84
C LEU A 32 -7.74 31.10 2.91
N ASP A 33 -7.27 31.07 4.15
CA ASP A 33 -8.00 30.44 5.26
C ASP A 33 -9.26 31.23 5.66
N GLN A 34 -9.28 32.55 5.52
CA GLN A 34 -10.48 33.36 5.65
C GLN A 34 -11.50 33.02 4.55
N ILE A 35 -11.07 32.96 3.29
CA ILE A 35 -11.96 32.63 2.16
C ILE A 35 -12.51 31.19 2.30
N LYS A 36 -11.69 30.23 2.77
CA LYS A 36 -12.17 28.88 3.11
C LYS A 36 -13.23 28.89 4.20
N LYS A 37 -13.05 29.69 5.27
CA LYS A 37 -14.03 29.83 6.35
C LYS A 37 -15.32 30.49 5.87
N GLU A 38 -15.24 31.48 5.00
CA GLU A 38 -16.40 32.14 4.37
C GLU A 38 -17.17 31.17 3.46
N ALA A 39 -16.45 30.36 2.68
CA ALA A 39 -17.05 29.30 1.87
C ALA A 39 -17.73 28.23 2.74
N LEU A 40 -17.12 27.84 3.85
CA LEU A 40 -17.70 26.89 4.80
C LEU A 40 -19.00 27.43 5.43
N LYS A 41 -19.03 28.73 5.79
CA LYS A 41 -20.23 29.40 6.32
C LYS A 41 -21.36 29.43 5.29
N LYS A 42 -21.06 29.70 4.01
CA LYS A 42 -22.04 29.64 2.92
C LYS A 42 -22.56 28.22 2.67
N ASP A 43 -21.70 27.20 2.79
CA ASP A 43 -22.09 25.79 2.63
C ASP A 43 -22.92 25.25 3.81
N GLU A 44 -22.73 25.78 5.02
CA GLU A 44 -23.56 25.43 6.19
C GLU A 44 -25.00 25.94 6.06
N GLU A 45 -25.24 27.06 5.38
CA GLU A 45 -26.60 27.52 5.03
C GLU A 45 -27.29 26.62 3.98
N VAL A 46 -26.50 25.88 3.19
CA VAL A 46 -26.97 25.00 2.11
C VAL A 46 -26.96 23.51 2.52
N GLY A 47 -26.52 23.18 3.75
CA GLY A 47 -26.70 21.86 4.36
C GLY A 47 -25.68 20.78 3.98
N SER A 48 -24.49 21.11 3.46
CA SER A 48 -23.47 20.10 3.10
C SER A 48 -22.19 20.20 3.94
N LYS A 49 -22.11 19.40 5.01
CA LYS A 49 -20.90 19.28 5.86
C LYS A 49 -19.84 18.38 5.22
N ALA A 50 -19.02 18.92 4.34
CA ALA A 50 -17.81 18.25 3.89
C ALA A 50 -16.64 18.63 4.81
N ASN A 51 -16.29 17.75 5.76
CA ASN A 51 -15.17 17.93 6.70
C ASN A 51 -13.78 17.93 6.03
N HIS A 52 -13.69 17.64 4.74
CA HIS A 52 -12.44 17.59 3.98
C HIS A 52 -12.51 18.50 2.75
N TRP A 53 -11.48 19.34 2.59
CA TRP A 53 -11.40 20.31 1.51
C TRP A 53 -10.80 19.63 0.27
N SER A 54 -11.65 19.27 -0.69
CA SER A 54 -11.16 18.66 -1.93
C SER A 54 -10.49 19.70 -2.84
N PRO A 55 -9.46 19.33 -3.62
CA PRO A 55 -8.84 20.23 -4.59
C PRO A 55 -9.83 20.84 -5.58
N ALA A 56 -10.91 20.12 -5.91
CA ALA A 56 -11.98 20.62 -6.77
C ALA A 56 -12.81 21.73 -6.11
N LYS A 57 -13.10 21.60 -4.81
CA LYS A 57 -13.83 22.60 -4.00
C LYS A 57 -13.01 23.87 -3.75
N LEU A 58 -11.68 23.75 -3.71
CA LEU A 58 -10.77 24.90 -3.68
C LEU A 58 -10.78 25.72 -4.97
N ARG A 59 -10.89 25.04 -6.12
CA ARG A 59 -10.86 25.68 -7.44
C ARG A 59 -12.14 26.42 -7.78
N SER A 60 -13.28 25.98 -7.26
CA SER A 60 -14.58 26.66 -7.46
C SER A 60 -14.73 27.95 -6.67
N LEU A 61 -13.77 28.28 -5.81
CA LEU A 61 -13.80 29.48 -4.98
C LEU A 61 -13.24 30.66 -5.79
N GLU A 62 -13.95 31.79 -5.83
CA GLU A 62 -13.44 33.02 -6.44
C GLU A 62 -12.26 33.56 -5.62
N VAL A 63 -11.08 33.11 -6.01
CA VAL A 63 -9.84 33.40 -5.30
C VAL A 63 -9.06 34.45 -6.12
N PRO A 64 -8.59 35.54 -5.49
CA PRO A 64 -7.72 36.54 -6.12
C PRO A 64 -6.55 35.91 -6.88
N PRO A 65 -6.06 36.53 -7.97
CA PRO A 65 -5.04 35.94 -8.86
C PRO A 65 -3.77 35.50 -8.11
N GLU A 66 -3.39 36.22 -7.05
CA GLU A 66 -2.23 35.92 -6.19
C GLU A 66 -2.38 34.62 -5.37
N LEU A 67 -3.61 34.25 -5.04
CA LEU A 67 -3.91 33.09 -4.18
C LEU A 67 -4.22 31.83 -5.02
N ARG A 68 -4.33 31.96 -6.34
CA ARG A 68 -4.53 30.82 -7.26
C ARG A 68 -3.36 29.83 -7.20
N PHE A 69 -2.14 30.30 -6.94
CA PHE A 69 -0.95 29.46 -6.82
C PHE A 69 -0.90 28.62 -5.54
N LEU A 70 -1.73 28.94 -4.54
CA LEU A 70 -1.87 28.14 -3.31
C LEU A 70 -2.87 26.97 -3.47
N VAL A 71 -3.65 26.97 -4.55
CA VAL A 71 -4.59 25.90 -4.87
C VAL A 71 -3.90 24.87 -5.76
N PRO A 72 -3.94 23.57 -5.41
CA PRO A 72 -3.37 22.53 -6.26
C PRO A 72 -3.96 22.56 -7.68
N PRO A 73 -3.13 22.42 -8.72
CA PRO A 73 -3.58 22.45 -10.10
C PRO A 73 -4.51 21.28 -10.45
N GLU A 74 -5.12 21.35 -11.62
CA GLU A 74 -5.93 20.26 -12.14
C GLU A 74 -5.05 19.05 -12.48
N ILE A 75 -5.57 17.86 -12.17
CA ILE A 75 -4.90 16.61 -12.52
C ILE A 75 -5.03 16.47 -14.04
N PRO A 76 -3.92 16.36 -14.78
CA PRO A 76 -4.00 16.13 -16.22
C PRO A 76 -4.68 14.78 -16.48
N THR A 77 -5.54 14.71 -17.49
CA THR A 77 -6.30 13.49 -17.86
C THR A 77 -5.76 12.76 -19.09
N GLY A 78 -4.91 13.41 -19.89
CA GLY A 78 -4.40 12.87 -21.15
C GLY A 78 -2.91 12.58 -21.12
N GLU A 79 -2.12 13.53 -21.58
CA GLU A 79 -0.68 13.42 -21.69
C GLU A 79 0.00 14.41 -20.75
N TYR A 80 1.08 13.97 -20.10
CA TYR A 80 1.88 14.80 -19.22
C TYR A 80 3.36 14.54 -19.47
N THR A 81 4.17 15.60 -19.44
CA THR A 81 5.60 15.47 -19.71
C THR A 81 6.35 15.22 -18.42
N VAL A 82 7.09 14.11 -18.36
CA VAL A 82 7.99 13.78 -17.25
C VAL A 82 9.41 13.77 -17.78
N PHE A 83 10.28 14.61 -17.24
CA PHE A 83 11.69 14.74 -17.67
C PHE A 83 11.89 14.98 -19.18
N GLY A 84 10.92 15.62 -19.84
CA GLY A 84 10.95 15.89 -21.28
C GLY A 84 10.30 14.81 -22.15
N GLU A 85 9.86 13.69 -21.58
CA GLU A 85 9.15 12.64 -22.31
C GLU A 85 7.63 12.77 -22.11
N PRO A 86 6.83 12.84 -23.18
CA PRO A 86 5.38 12.80 -23.07
C PRO A 86 4.95 11.40 -22.62
N GLN A 87 4.23 11.33 -21.50
CA GLN A 87 3.60 10.11 -21.00
C GLN A 87 2.09 10.23 -21.11
N THR A 88 1.45 9.20 -21.65
CA THR A 88 -0.01 9.10 -21.73
C THR A 88 -0.54 8.36 -20.49
N LEU A 89 -1.60 8.87 -19.88
CA LEU A 89 -2.26 8.24 -18.72
C LEU A 89 -3.16 7.06 -19.10
N SER A 90 -3.32 6.79 -20.40
CA SER A 90 -4.11 5.66 -20.87
C SER A 90 -3.45 4.34 -20.45
N THR A 91 -4.24 3.48 -19.83
CA THR A 91 -3.83 2.11 -19.47
C THR A 91 -3.84 1.17 -20.68
N THR A 92 -4.38 1.62 -21.82
CA THR A 92 -4.40 0.84 -23.05
C THR A 92 -3.06 0.93 -23.77
N LEU A 93 -2.45 -0.22 -24.01
CA LEU A 93 -1.23 -0.31 -24.83
C LEU A 93 -1.58 0.10 -26.27
N PRO A 94 -0.77 0.95 -26.92
CA PRO A 94 -0.95 1.27 -28.34
C PRO A 94 -0.83 -0.01 -29.17
N SER A 95 -1.65 -0.14 -30.21
CA SER A 95 -1.64 -1.34 -31.05
C SER A 95 -0.40 -1.35 -31.96
N LEU A 96 0.14 -2.54 -32.27
CA LEU A 96 1.29 -2.67 -33.18
C LEU A 96 0.99 -2.13 -34.58
N LYS A 97 -0.28 -2.24 -35.01
CA LYS A 97 -0.76 -1.70 -36.29
C LYS A 97 -0.70 -0.18 -36.35
N GLU A 98 -1.01 0.53 -35.25
CA GLU A 98 -0.85 1.98 -35.14
C GLU A 98 0.61 2.42 -35.21
N GLN A 99 1.54 1.54 -34.84
CA GLN A 99 2.99 1.77 -34.94
C GLN A 99 3.58 1.37 -36.29
N GLY A 100 2.76 0.89 -37.23
CA GLY A 100 3.19 0.44 -38.56
C GLY A 100 3.92 -0.90 -38.57
N ILE A 101 3.78 -1.71 -37.51
CA ILE A 101 4.48 -2.99 -37.35
C ILE A 101 3.50 -4.15 -37.57
N GLU A 102 3.92 -5.16 -38.32
CA GLU A 102 3.14 -6.37 -38.54
C GLU A 102 3.01 -7.17 -37.23
N GLN A 103 1.77 -7.42 -36.83
CA GLN A 103 1.47 -8.20 -35.63
C GLN A 103 1.51 -9.70 -35.93
N LEU A 104 2.37 -10.43 -35.22
CA LEU A 104 2.65 -11.85 -35.48
C LEU A 104 1.78 -12.85 -34.68
N TYR A 105 0.80 -12.35 -33.94
CA TYR A 105 -0.10 -13.16 -33.11
C TYR A 105 -1.56 -12.67 -33.22
N PRO A 106 -2.56 -13.53 -32.95
CA PRO A 106 -3.97 -13.18 -33.10
C PRO A 106 -4.33 -11.97 -32.23
N GLU A 107 -5.11 -11.04 -32.77
CA GLU A 107 -5.62 -9.91 -32.00
C GLU A 107 -6.51 -10.41 -30.87
N PRO A 108 -6.33 -9.90 -29.63
CA PRO A 108 -7.32 -10.13 -28.60
C PRO A 108 -8.64 -9.54 -29.09
N ALA A 109 -9.71 -10.34 -29.09
CA ALA A 109 -11.03 -9.92 -29.55
C ALA A 109 -11.40 -8.58 -28.91
N THR A 110 -11.50 -7.53 -29.72
CA THR A 110 -12.03 -6.24 -29.33
C THR A 110 -13.50 -6.39 -28.96
N GLU A 111 -13.96 -5.57 -28.02
CA GLU A 111 -15.29 -5.63 -27.38
C GLU A 111 -16.50 -5.58 -28.33
N THR A 112 -16.30 -5.31 -29.63
CA THR A 112 -17.33 -5.35 -30.66
C THR A 112 -17.85 -6.75 -31.00
N ASP A 113 -17.13 -7.83 -30.67
CA ASP A 113 -17.55 -9.21 -30.95
C ASP A 113 -18.18 -9.93 -29.73
N GLN A 114 -18.58 -9.19 -28.69
CA GLN A 114 -19.20 -9.78 -27.48
C GLN A 114 -20.62 -10.34 -27.72
N ALA A 115 -21.22 -10.16 -28.90
CA ALA A 115 -22.58 -10.58 -29.19
C ALA A 115 -22.72 -12.05 -29.67
N SER A 116 -21.63 -12.74 -30.00
CA SER A 116 -21.71 -14.11 -30.54
C SER A 116 -20.67 -15.05 -29.94
N SER A 117 -20.97 -15.49 -28.72
CA SER A 117 -20.57 -16.79 -28.17
C SER A 117 -19.08 -17.04 -27.92
N GLN A 118 -18.82 -17.65 -26.77
CA GLN A 118 -17.55 -18.24 -26.32
C GLN A 118 -16.59 -17.24 -25.68
N THR A 119 -16.62 -17.23 -24.34
CA THR A 119 -15.49 -16.94 -23.44
C THR A 119 -14.19 -16.76 -24.21
N ALA A 120 -13.70 -15.52 -24.30
CA ALA A 120 -12.38 -15.22 -24.87
C ALA A 120 -11.39 -16.23 -24.29
N GLN A 121 -10.97 -17.22 -25.08
CA GLN A 121 -9.98 -18.16 -24.61
C GLN A 121 -8.76 -17.33 -24.22
N PRO A 122 -8.19 -17.49 -23.02
CA PRO A 122 -7.00 -16.76 -22.64
C PRO A 122 -5.96 -17.10 -23.71
N LEU A 123 -5.55 -16.07 -24.46
CA LEU A 123 -4.47 -16.22 -25.43
C LEU A 123 -3.33 -16.95 -24.69
N ASN A 124 -2.87 -18.07 -25.24
CA ASN A 124 -1.74 -18.79 -24.65
C ASN A 124 -0.48 -17.94 -24.88
N HIS A 125 -0.30 -16.88 -24.08
CA HIS A 125 0.79 -15.92 -24.18
C HIS A 125 2.14 -16.66 -24.17
N ALA A 126 2.27 -17.70 -23.34
CA ALA A 126 3.44 -18.55 -23.29
C ALA A 126 3.73 -19.27 -24.63
N TYR A 127 2.70 -19.76 -25.34
CA TYR A 127 2.86 -20.42 -26.63
C TYR A 127 3.36 -19.45 -27.70
N TYR A 128 2.76 -18.26 -27.79
CA TYR A 128 3.17 -17.24 -28.75
C TYR A 128 4.55 -16.66 -28.44
N LEU A 129 4.86 -16.44 -27.16
CA LEU A 129 6.19 -16.01 -26.74
C LEU A 129 7.25 -17.05 -27.10
N LEU A 130 6.96 -18.35 -26.90
CA LEU A 130 7.85 -19.44 -27.28
C LEU A 130 8.00 -19.56 -28.80
N LYS A 131 6.95 -19.31 -29.57
CA LYS A 131 7.00 -19.29 -31.04
C LYS A 131 7.87 -18.12 -31.53
N ILE A 132 7.70 -16.93 -30.96
CA ILE A 132 8.50 -15.75 -31.27
C ILE A 132 9.97 -15.99 -30.87
N SER A 133 10.25 -16.58 -29.70
CA SER A 133 11.62 -16.87 -29.28
C SER A 133 12.32 -17.88 -30.20
N LYS A 134 11.59 -18.90 -30.68
CA LYS A 134 12.11 -19.84 -31.69
C LYS A 134 12.37 -19.15 -33.03
N SER A 135 11.44 -18.29 -33.48
CA SER A 135 11.60 -17.49 -34.70
C SER A 135 12.78 -16.52 -34.60
N LEU A 136 13.00 -15.91 -33.43
CA LEU A 136 14.11 -15.02 -33.13
C LEU A 136 15.45 -15.76 -33.21
N LEU A 137 15.53 -16.96 -32.63
CA LEU A 137 16.74 -17.77 -32.70
C LEU A 137 17.05 -18.21 -34.14
N LEU A 138 16.03 -18.59 -34.91
CA LEU A 138 16.19 -18.97 -36.32
C LEU A 138 16.68 -17.77 -37.15
N ASN A 139 16.06 -16.61 -37.00
CA ASN A 139 16.47 -15.39 -37.69
C ASN A 139 17.86 -14.94 -37.29
N PHE A 140 18.26 -15.12 -36.02
CA PHE A 140 19.63 -14.84 -35.59
C PHE A 140 20.65 -15.79 -36.24
N LEU A 141 20.30 -17.08 -36.38
CA LEU A 141 21.15 -18.04 -37.08
C LEU A 141 21.29 -17.71 -38.58
N GLU A 142 20.19 -17.33 -39.23
CA GLU A 142 20.21 -16.84 -40.62
C GLU A 142 21.04 -15.56 -40.76
N PHE A 143 20.92 -14.63 -39.81
CA PHE A 143 21.70 -13.40 -39.77
C PHE A 143 23.21 -13.67 -39.68
N VAL A 144 23.64 -14.55 -38.77
CA VAL A 144 25.05 -14.97 -38.68
C VAL A 144 25.51 -15.67 -39.96
N GLY A 145 24.66 -16.49 -40.57
CA GLY A 145 24.93 -17.12 -41.85
C GLY A 145 25.11 -16.12 -43.00
N ILE A 146 24.26 -15.10 -43.07
CA ILE A 146 24.34 -14.03 -44.08
C ILE A 146 25.60 -13.19 -43.88
N LEU A 147 25.96 -12.86 -42.63
CA LEU A 147 27.21 -12.15 -42.35
C LEU A 147 28.47 -12.93 -42.81
N ALA A 148 28.40 -14.26 -42.81
CA ALA A 148 29.50 -15.11 -43.27
C ALA A 148 29.57 -15.23 -44.81
N VAL A 149 28.43 -15.22 -45.51
CA VAL A 149 28.36 -15.43 -46.97
C VAL A 149 28.30 -14.11 -47.75
N SER A 150 27.40 -13.21 -47.36
CA SER A 150 27.06 -11.97 -48.07
C SER A 150 26.74 -10.85 -47.06
N PRO A 151 27.75 -10.17 -46.51
CA PRO A 151 27.55 -9.17 -45.47
C PRO A 151 26.74 -7.93 -45.92
N GLU A 152 26.55 -7.71 -47.22
CA GLU A 152 25.79 -6.58 -47.76
C GLU A 152 24.27 -6.69 -47.54
N GLN A 153 23.74 -7.89 -47.30
CA GLN A 153 22.29 -8.14 -47.17
C GLN A 153 21.81 -8.20 -45.71
N TYR A 154 22.60 -7.73 -44.76
CA TYR A 154 22.32 -7.83 -43.33
C TYR A 154 21.10 -7.00 -42.88
N GLU A 155 20.83 -5.87 -43.55
CA GLU A 155 19.83 -4.87 -43.14
C GLU A 155 18.41 -5.44 -43.03
N SER A 156 17.98 -6.22 -44.02
CA SER A 156 16.65 -6.85 -44.01
C SER A 156 16.46 -7.79 -42.82
N LYS A 157 17.49 -8.53 -42.42
CA LYS A 157 17.40 -9.43 -41.25
C LYS A 157 17.44 -8.69 -39.92
N VAL A 158 18.11 -7.55 -39.85
CA VAL A 158 18.08 -6.69 -38.67
C VAL A 158 16.68 -6.11 -38.45
N GLU A 159 15.99 -5.74 -39.54
CA GLU A 159 14.60 -5.28 -39.48
C GLU A 159 13.64 -6.39 -39.01
N ASP A 160 13.79 -7.61 -39.54
CA ASP A 160 13.02 -8.78 -39.09
C ASP A 160 13.23 -9.06 -37.59
N LEU A 161 14.48 -9.01 -37.11
CA LEU A 161 14.80 -9.17 -35.69
C LEU A 161 14.18 -8.05 -34.84
N ARG A 162 14.24 -6.80 -35.29
CA ARG A 162 13.61 -5.66 -34.62
C ARG A 162 12.10 -5.87 -34.51
N ASN A 163 11.43 -6.30 -35.58
CA ASN A 163 10.00 -6.59 -35.59
C ASN A 163 9.65 -7.72 -34.62
N LEU A 164 10.46 -8.78 -34.55
CA LEU A 164 10.28 -9.87 -33.59
C LEU A 164 10.41 -9.40 -32.14
N PHE A 165 11.40 -8.56 -31.82
CA PHE A 165 11.57 -8.00 -30.48
C PHE A 165 10.39 -7.11 -30.07
N ILE A 166 9.92 -6.24 -30.96
CA ILE A 166 8.79 -5.36 -30.66
C ILE A 166 7.52 -6.18 -30.42
N ASN A 167 7.26 -7.20 -31.24
CA ASN A 167 6.16 -8.14 -31.05
C ASN A 167 6.26 -8.89 -29.71
N ALA A 168 7.46 -9.37 -29.33
CA ALA A 168 7.67 -10.03 -28.04
C ALA A 168 7.41 -9.07 -26.86
N HIS A 169 7.90 -7.83 -26.95
CA HIS A 169 7.66 -6.81 -25.93
C HIS A 169 6.19 -6.46 -25.79
N HIS A 170 5.47 -6.32 -26.91
CA HIS A 170 4.04 -6.05 -26.86
C HIS A 170 3.27 -7.21 -26.19
N LEU A 171 3.59 -8.46 -26.51
CA LEU A 171 2.98 -9.63 -25.87
C LEU A 171 3.27 -9.70 -24.36
N LEU A 172 4.50 -9.36 -23.94
CA LEU A 172 4.86 -9.25 -22.51
C LEU A 172 4.10 -8.13 -21.82
N ASN A 173 3.92 -6.99 -22.50
CA ASN A 173 3.18 -5.86 -21.97
C ASN A 173 1.70 -6.20 -21.75
N LEU A 174 1.08 -6.95 -22.67
CA LEU A 174 -0.29 -7.47 -22.51
C LEU A 174 -0.42 -8.39 -21.29
N TYR A 175 0.65 -9.08 -20.88
CA TYR A 175 0.65 -9.95 -19.70
C TYR A 175 0.83 -9.19 -18.37
N ARG A 176 1.27 -7.92 -18.39
CA ARG A 176 1.53 -7.13 -17.16
C ARG A 176 0.31 -6.95 -16.26
N PRO A 177 -0.89 -6.64 -16.75
CA PRO A 177 -2.08 -6.52 -15.89
C PRO A 177 -2.42 -7.84 -15.20
N HIS A 178 -2.23 -8.99 -15.87
CA HIS A 178 -2.39 -10.31 -15.27
C HIS A 178 -1.37 -10.54 -14.15
N GLN A 179 -0.08 -10.26 -14.43
CA GLN A 179 0.99 -10.35 -13.43
C GLN A 179 0.71 -9.50 -12.18
N ALA A 180 0.23 -8.27 -12.36
CA ALA A 180 -0.12 -7.38 -11.25
C ALA A 180 -1.25 -7.94 -10.38
N ARG A 181 -2.29 -8.53 -11.01
CA ARG A 181 -3.39 -9.17 -10.28
C ARG A 181 -2.92 -10.39 -9.49
N GLU A 182 -2.13 -11.27 -10.09
CA GLU A 182 -1.56 -12.44 -9.39
C GLU A 182 -0.64 -11.99 -8.24
N SER A 183 0.17 -10.95 -8.44
CA SER A 183 1.01 -10.39 -7.37
C SER A 183 0.18 -9.83 -6.21
N LEU A 184 -0.97 -9.22 -6.49
CA LEU A 184 -1.89 -8.73 -5.47
C LEU A 184 -2.55 -9.89 -4.72
N ILE A 185 -2.99 -10.93 -5.43
CA ILE A 185 -3.58 -12.14 -4.82
C ILE A 185 -2.56 -12.78 -3.87
N MET A 186 -1.33 -13.00 -4.32
CA MET A 186 -0.26 -13.54 -3.46
C MET A 186 -0.01 -12.69 -2.22
N MET A 187 -0.04 -11.35 -2.35
CA MET A 187 0.10 -10.44 -1.20
C MET A 187 -1.06 -10.59 -0.21
N MET A 188 -2.30 -10.74 -0.70
CA MET A 188 -3.48 -10.91 0.15
C MET A 188 -3.51 -12.29 0.81
N GLU A 189 -3.12 -13.34 0.10
CA GLU A 189 -2.97 -14.69 0.66
C GLU A 189 -1.93 -14.74 1.78
N GLU A 190 -0.81 -14.04 1.59
CA GLU A 190 0.22 -13.89 2.61
C GLU A 190 -0.30 -13.16 3.85
N GLN A 191 -1.08 -12.07 3.67
CA GLN A 191 -1.71 -11.37 4.78
C GLN A 191 -2.70 -12.28 5.53
N LEU A 192 -3.50 -13.06 4.81
CA LEU A 192 -4.46 -14.01 5.38
C LEU A 192 -3.74 -15.13 6.15
N ARG A 193 -2.63 -15.63 5.62
CA ARG A 193 -1.79 -16.62 6.31
C ARG A 193 -1.23 -16.06 7.62
N ARG A 194 -0.69 -14.84 7.59
CA ARG A 194 -0.19 -14.16 8.80
C ARG A 194 -1.28 -13.95 9.84
N THR A 195 -2.45 -13.47 9.44
CA THR A 195 -3.55 -13.25 10.40
C THR A 195 -4.05 -14.56 11.02
N LYS A 196 -4.09 -15.65 10.25
CA LYS A 196 -4.37 -16.99 10.80
C LYS A 196 -3.32 -17.45 11.80
N GLU A 197 -2.04 -17.27 11.49
CA GLU A 197 -0.94 -17.61 12.40
C GLU A 197 -0.96 -16.75 13.67
N GLU A 198 -1.40 -15.49 13.59
CA GLU A 198 -1.59 -14.62 14.75
C GLU A 198 -2.77 -15.10 15.61
N ILE A 199 -3.91 -15.45 15.00
CA ILE A 199 -5.08 -15.99 15.72
C ILE A 199 -4.72 -17.28 16.45
N THR A 200 -4.02 -18.22 15.81
CA THR A 200 -3.64 -19.49 16.48
C THR A 200 -2.69 -19.27 17.65
N LYS A 201 -1.77 -18.29 17.55
CA LYS A 201 -0.91 -17.89 18.68
C LYS A 201 -1.72 -17.24 19.80
N MET A 202 -2.69 -16.40 19.47
CA MET A 202 -3.57 -15.78 20.48
C MET A 202 -4.43 -16.84 21.19
N ASP A 203 -4.93 -17.85 20.47
CA ASP A 203 -5.68 -18.95 21.06
C ASP A 203 -4.80 -19.80 22.00
N GLN A 204 -3.53 -20.04 21.64
CA GLN A 204 -2.56 -20.70 22.52
C GLN A 204 -2.33 -19.92 23.82
N VAL A 205 -2.04 -18.61 23.71
CA VAL A 205 -1.84 -17.74 24.87
C VAL A 205 -3.11 -17.68 25.73
N LYS A 206 -4.29 -17.64 25.13
CA LYS A 206 -5.55 -17.67 25.85
C LYS A 206 -5.69 -18.95 26.68
N MET A 207 -5.42 -20.12 26.10
CA MET A 207 -5.46 -21.39 26.83
C MET A 207 -4.44 -21.43 27.98
N GLU A 208 -3.24 -20.89 27.78
CA GLU A 208 -2.22 -20.79 28.84
C GLU A 208 -2.69 -19.89 29.99
N ILE A 209 -3.30 -18.74 29.69
CA ILE A 209 -3.85 -17.82 30.70
C ILE A 209 -5.03 -18.45 31.44
N GLU A 210 -5.96 -19.11 30.73
CA GLU A 210 -7.07 -19.83 31.36
C GLU A 210 -6.57 -20.93 32.30
N SER A 211 -5.57 -21.73 31.86
CA SER A 211 -4.95 -22.73 32.72
C SER A 211 -4.28 -22.13 33.96
N LEU A 212 -3.60 -21.00 33.81
CA LEU A 212 -2.95 -20.31 34.94
C LEU A 212 -3.99 -19.71 35.90
N MET A 213 -5.09 -19.16 35.40
CA MET A 213 -6.19 -18.68 36.23
C MET A 213 -6.85 -19.82 37.00
N ASP A 214 -7.10 -20.97 36.36
CA ASP A 214 -7.65 -22.15 37.02
C ASP A 214 -6.72 -22.68 38.12
N GLN A 215 -5.41 -22.70 37.88
CA GLN A 215 -4.40 -23.08 38.88
C GLN A 215 -4.40 -22.11 40.07
N LEU A 216 -4.45 -20.80 39.80
CA LEU A 216 -4.49 -19.78 40.85
C LEU A 216 -5.80 -19.83 41.65
N GLU A 217 -6.94 -20.09 41.00
CA GLU A 217 -8.22 -20.30 41.69
C GLU A 217 -8.17 -21.55 42.58
N ALA A 218 -7.56 -22.64 42.10
CA ALA A 218 -7.36 -23.86 42.88
C ALA A 218 -6.44 -23.63 44.10
N GLU A 219 -5.34 -22.90 43.93
CA GLU A 219 -4.43 -22.53 45.01
C GLU A 219 -5.10 -21.59 46.03
N GLY A 220 -5.84 -20.58 45.54
CA GLY A 220 -6.62 -19.66 46.38
C GLY A 220 -7.70 -20.39 47.19
N LYS A 221 -8.40 -21.36 46.60
CA LYS A 221 -9.34 -22.24 47.32
C LYS A 221 -8.60 -23.13 48.33
N GLY A 222 -7.41 -23.63 48.00
CA GLY A 222 -6.54 -24.40 48.89
C GLY A 222 -6.13 -23.61 50.14
N LEU A 223 -5.64 -22.38 49.95
CA LEU A 223 -5.26 -21.46 51.02
C LEU A 223 -6.45 -21.05 51.89
N ASN A 224 -7.60 -20.77 51.27
CA ASN A 224 -8.82 -20.42 52.01
C ASN A 224 -9.37 -21.63 52.81
N ARG A 225 -9.19 -22.85 52.29
CA ARG A 225 -9.54 -24.08 53.02
C ARG A 225 -8.56 -24.36 54.17
N ALA A 226 -7.26 -24.13 53.97
CA ALA A 226 -6.24 -24.24 55.02
C ALA A 226 -6.44 -23.20 56.14
N ALA A 227 -6.73 -21.94 55.80
CA ALA A 227 -7.06 -20.89 56.76
C ALA A 227 -8.33 -21.20 57.57
N LYS A 228 -9.28 -21.94 56.98
CA LYS A 228 -10.50 -22.40 57.67
C LYS A 228 -10.27 -23.62 58.57
N LEU A 229 -9.24 -24.44 58.27
CA LEU A 229 -8.80 -25.59 59.07
C LEU A 229 -7.91 -25.19 60.25
N GLU A 230 -7.11 -24.13 60.15
CA GLU A 230 -6.33 -23.58 61.28
C GLU A 230 -7.21 -22.95 62.37
N ARG A 231 -8.49 -22.65 62.07
CA ARG A 231 -9.47 -22.16 63.04
C ARG A 231 -10.14 -23.34 63.78
N ASN A 232 -9.34 -24.24 64.35
CA ASN A 232 -9.81 -25.35 65.17
C ASN A 232 -9.73 -24.97 66.68
N PRO A 233 -10.75 -25.26 67.50
CA PRO A 233 -10.86 -24.77 68.89
C PRO A 233 -9.84 -25.38 69.87
N GLU A 234 -9.13 -26.45 69.50
CA GLU A 234 -8.17 -27.13 70.37
C GLU A 234 -6.94 -26.27 70.69
N THR A 235 -6.49 -25.43 69.75
CA THR A 235 -5.35 -24.50 69.98
C THR A 235 -5.73 -23.31 70.87
N SER A 236 -7.03 -23.04 71.06
CA SER A 236 -7.51 -22.01 71.99
C SER A 236 -7.42 -22.50 73.44
N ALA A 237 -7.81 -23.75 73.69
CA ALA A 237 -7.81 -24.34 75.03
C ALA A 237 -6.39 -24.52 75.59
N GLU A 238 -5.42 -24.93 74.75
CA GLU A 238 -4.02 -25.05 75.16
C GLU A 238 -3.37 -23.67 75.46
N ARG A 239 -3.78 -22.62 74.73
CA ARG A 239 -3.32 -21.24 74.97
C ARG A 239 -3.93 -20.64 76.25
N GLU A 240 -5.17 -20.97 76.57
CA GLU A 240 -5.81 -20.56 77.83
C GLU A 240 -5.18 -21.26 79.05
N MET A 241 -4.98 -22.59 79.00
CA MET A 241 -4.30 -23.32 80.08
C MET A 241 -2.86 -22.84 80.32
N THR A 242 -2.12 -22.51 79.26
CA THR A 242 -0.74 -22.01 79.40
C THR A 242 -0.70 -20.59 79.96
N ALA A 243 -1.69 -19.74 79.64
CA ALA A 243 -1.83 -18.41 80.23
C ALA A 243 -2.21 -18.45 81.72
N GLU A 244 -3.12 -19.35 82.11
CA GLU A 244 -3.51 -19.54 83.52
C GLU A 244 -2.35 -20.06 84.37
N ASN A 245 -1.60 -21.04 83.86
CA ASN A 245 -0.40 -21.56 84.53
C ASN A 245 0.68 -20.48 84.69
N ALA A 246 0.88 -19.63 83.68
CA ALA A 246 1.82 -18.52 83.79
C ALA A 246 1.40 -17.50 84.86
N GLN A 247 0.10 -17.16 84.94
CA GLN A 247 -0.43 -16.25 85.96
C GLN A 247 -0.27 -16.82 87.39
N LEU A 248 -0.49 -18.12 87.57
CA LEU A 248 -0.29 -18.78 88.87
C LEU A 248 1.19 -18.75 89.31
N VAL A 249 2.12 -18.95 88.38
CA VAL A 249 3.57 -18.87 88.65
C VAL A 249 3.97 -17.46 89.08
N TRP A 250 3.46 -16.42 88.40
CA TRP A 250 3.73 -15.02 88.77
C TRP A 250 3.17 -14.66 90.16
N GLY A 251 1.96 -15.11 90.51
CA GLY A 251 1.38 -14.87 91.82
C GLY A 251 2.10 -15.59 92.98
N LEU A 252 2.75 -16.72 92.71
CA LEU A 252 3.60 -17.41 93.70
C LEU A 252 4.92 -16.68 93.92
N LEU A 253 5.53 -16.14 92.86
CA LEU A 253 6.75 -15.33 92.94
C LEU A 253 6.52 -14.02 93.73
N GLU A 254 5.35 -13.41 93.58
CA GLU A 254 5.00 -12.17 94.29
C GLU A 254 4.72 -12.38 95.79
N LYS A 255 4.39 -13.62 96.22
CA LYS A 255 4.20 -13.97 97.64
C LYS A 255 5.48 -14.39 98.37
N ILE A 256 6.57 -14.63 97.64
CA ILE A 256 7.86 -15.06 98.20
C ILE A 256 8.81 -13.87 98.43
N ASN A 257 8.49 -12.70 97.87
CA ASN A 257 9.12 -11.41 98.19
C ASN A 257 8.28 -10.59 99.19
#